data_AF-A0A0C3C1B1-F1
#
_entry.id   AF-A0A0C3C1B1-F1
#
_cell.length_a   1.000
_cell.length_b   1.000
_cell.length_c   1.000
_cell.angle_alpha   90.00
_cell.angle_beta   90.00
_cell.angle_gamma   90.00
#
_symmetry.space_group_name_H-M   'P 1'
#
loop_
_entity.id
_entity.type
_entity.pdbx_description
1 polymer ?
#
loop_
_entity_poly.entity_id
_entity_poly.type
_entity_poly.pdbx_seq_one_letter_code
_entity_poly.pdbx_strand_id
1 'polypeptide(L)'
;MMGAWTLVNFIMGGVSPCVVFWIFSWRMVDSRRQRGEYEEDQFGRLSPFPHRRDISGQPGSYSAIHKLAGLEQCIKEHEITIDELDKNKPVVTHRDWLIRPLREPYLRYSSRDVHLIGILYAHFKEQGYINNDRLPSQSARYVSLLQGAKPRATDIFNQHPLLPLHILEYNGYALTRSCISCKRSLPETAFSKSGWKQAKKRECWVCRAISVRRKMHDNWEREEGGDWDGDFEDDDGW
;
A
#
# COMPACT_ATOMS: atom_id res chain seq x y z
N MET A 1 11.85 -24.99 3.20
CA MET A 1 11.51 -23.61 2.76
C MET A 1 11.78 -22.65 3.91
N MET A 2 12.97 -22.08 4.00
CA MET A 2 13.31 -21.03 4.98
C MET A 2 13.99 -19.92 4.19
N GLY A 3 13.18 -18.96 3.75
CA GLY A 3 13.64 -17.80 2.97
C GLY A 3 14.31 -16.75 3.84
N ALA A 4 14.83 -15.70 3.21
CA ALA A 4 15.47 -14.50 3.78
C ALA A 4 14.94 -13.99 5.14
N TRP A 5 13.67 -14.27 5.43
CA TRP A 5 12.89 -13.91 6.61
C TRP A 5 13.46 -14.43 7.94
N THR A 6 14.16 -15.58 7.95
CA THR A 6 14.73 -16.13 9.18
C THR A 6 15.98 -15.37 9.63
N LEU A 7 16.74 -14.80 8.70
CA LEU A 7 17.99 -14.09 9.01
C LEU A 7 17.74 -12.72 9.64
N VAL A 8 16.67 -12.02 9.24
CA VAL A 8 16.34 -10.70 9.80
C VAL A 8 15.72 -10.81 11.21
N ASN A 9 15.01 -11.91 11.51
CA ASN A 9 14.54 -12.21 12.86
C ASN A 9 15.68 -12.43 13.87
N PHE A 10 16.82 -12.96 13.40
CA PHE A 10 18.00 -13.21 14.24
C PHE A 10 18.76 -11.92 14.60
N ILE A 11 18.81 -10.94 13.67
CA ILE A 11 19.54 -9.68 13.86
C ILE A 11 18.74 -8.68 14.72
N MET A 12 17.41 -8.73 14.70
CA MET A 12 16.54 -7.72 15.36
C MET A 12 15.87 -8.18 16.67
N GLY A 13 16.48 -9.12 17.39
CA GLY A 13 16.03 -9.48 18.75
C GLY A 13 14.60 -10.01 18.83
N GLY A 14 14.14 -10.77 17.82
CA GLY A 14 12.82 -11.38 17.82
C GLY A 14 11.67 -10.50 17.31
N VAL A 15 11.95 -9.30 16.79
CA VAL A 15 10.94 -8.49 16.09
C VAL A 15 10.94 -8.91 14.61
N SER A 16 9.81 -9.47 14.15
CA SER A 16 9.68 -9.93 12.77
C SER A 16 10.00 -8.79 11.78
N PRO A 17 10.82 -9.02 10.73
CA PRO A 17 11.04 -8.04 9.64
C PRO A 17 9.76 -7.45 9.04
N CYS A 18 8.67 -8.24 9.04
CA CYS A 18 7.33 -7.80 8.66
C CYS A 18 6.68 -6.82 9.65
N VAL A 19 7.32 -6.49 10.76
CA VAL A 19 6.86 -5.49 11.73
C VAL A 19 7.63 -4.19 11.50
N VAL A 20 8.92 -4.29 11.21
CA VAL A 20 9.80 -3.12 11.08
C VAL A 20 9.57 -2.34 9.79
N PHE A 21 9.34 -3.00 8.65
CA PHE A 21 8.99 -2.33 7.39
C PHE A 21 7.67 -1.51 7.48
N TRP A 22 6.83 -1.81 8.46
CA TRP A 22 5.45 -1.31 8.55
C TRP A 22 5.24 -0.27 9.65
N ILE A 23 6.09 -0.25 10.68
CA ILE A 23 6.21 0.89 11.60
C ILE A 23 6.42 2.19 10.77
N PHE A 24 7.21 2.14 9.70
CA PHE A 24 7.49 3.31 8.85
C PHE A 24 6.31 3.77 8.00
N SER A 25 5.60 2.83 7.36
CA SER A 25 4.45 3.18 6.53
C SER A 25 3.29 3.77 7.36
N TRP A 26 3.17 3.34 8.61
CA TRP A 26 2.22 3.89 9.58
C TRP A 26 2.62 5.28 10.08
N ARG A 27 3.89 5.48 10.45
CA ARG A 27 4.40 6.79 10.92
C ARG A 27 4.46 7.86 9.87
N MET A 28 4.56 7.45 8.62
CA MET A 28 4.50 8.39 7.52
C MET A 28 3.10 9.04 7.41
N VAL A 29 2.01 8.37 7.79
CA VAL A 29 0.67 9.02 7.84
C VAL A 29 0.63 10.11 8.92
N ASP A 30 1.15 9.82 10.11
CA ASP A 30 1.19 10.79 11.21
C ASP A 30 2.18 11.93 10.93
N SER A 31 3.35 11.64 10.35
CA SER A 31 4.36 12.66 10.01
C SER A 31 3.81 13.66 8.99
N ARG A 32 3.07 13.18 7.99
CA ARG A 32 2.38 14.00 7.01
C ARG A 32 1.38 14.97 7.66
N ARG A 33 0.55 14.47 8.58
CA ARG A 33 -0.37 15.31 9.36
C ARG A 33 0.38 16.37 10.17
N GLN A 34 1.50 16.01 10.79
CA GLN A 34 2.32 16.94 11.58
C GLN A 34 3.04 17.99 10.73
N ARG A 35 3.39 17.69 9.49
CA ARG A 35 3.94 18.66 8.52
C ARG A 35 2.89 19.61 7.93
N GLY A 36 1.63 19.50 8.34
CA GLY A 36 0.55 20.34 7.84
C GLY A 36 0.03 19.91 6.47
N GLU A 37 0.14 18.63 6.13
CA GLU A 37 -0.45 18.13 4.89
C GLU A 37 -1.99 18.18 4.94
N TYR A 38 -2.60 18.69 3.86
CA TYR A 38 -4.04 18.84 3.74
C TYR A 38 -4.68 17.71 2.90
N GLU A 39 -6.01 17.67 2.86
CA GLU A 39 -6.75 16.63 2.13
C GLU A 39 -6.42 16.61 0.63
N GLU A 40 -6.09 17.75 0.03
CA GLU A 40 -5.74 17.86 -1.38
C GLU A 40 -4.47 17.07 -1.75
N ASP A 41 -3.43 17.16 -0.92
CA ASP A 41 -2.18 16.42 -1.09
C ASP A 41 -2.40 14.91 -0.95
N GLN A 42 -3.22 14.52 0.04
CA GLN A 42 -3.62 13.14 0.24
C GLN A 42 -4.38 12.61 -0.98
N PHE A 43 -5.36 13.37 -1.49
CA PHE A 43 -6.12 13.00 -2.67
C PHE A 43 -5.26 12.95 -3.93
N GLY A 44 -4.28 13.85 -4.06
CA GLY A 44 -3.28 13.83 -5.13
C GLY A 44 -2.54 12.49 -5.17
N ARG A 45 -2.15 11.94 -4.01
CA ARG A 45 -1.49 10.63 -3.94
C ARG A 45 -2.42 9.44 -4.12
N LEU A 46 -3.69 9.61 -3.77
CA LEU A 46 -4.72 8.61 -4.03
C LEU A 46 -5.14 8.58 -5.50
N SER A 47 -4.92 9.65 -6.28
CA SER A 47 -5.35 9.76 -7.68
C SER A 47 -5.11 8.54 -8.58
N PRO A 48 -4.07 7.69 -8.39
CA PRO A 48 -3.92 6.48 -9.18
C PRO A 48 -4.93 5.37 -8.83
N PHE A 49 -5.73 5.49 -7.78
CA PHE A 49 -6.66 4.46 -7.31
C PHE A 49 -8.12 4.84 -7.52
N PRO A 50 -8.78 5.73 -6.74
CA PRO A 50 -10.14 6.12 -7.07
C PRO A 50 -10.13 7.14 -8.21
N HIS A 51 -11.14 7.08 -9.07
CA HIS A 51 -11.31 8.09 -10.11
C HIS A 51 -11.54 9.48 -9.49
N ARG A 52 -10.99 10.53 -10.09
CA ARG A 52 -11.09 11.90 -9.55
C ARG A 52 -12.52 12.31 -9.24
N ARG A 53 -13.49 11.96 -10.12
CA ARG A 53 -14.93 12.25 -9.89
C ARG A 53 -15.50 11.52 -8.67
N ASP A 54 -15.02 10.32 -8.37
CA ASP A 54 -15.47 9.56 -7.19
C ASP A 54 -14.97 10.20 -5.89
N ILE A 55 -13.73 10.69 -5.89
CA ILE A 55 -13.16 11.44 -4.76
C ILE A 55 -13.92 12.77 -4.60
N SER A 56 -14.10 13.53 -5.67
CA SER A 56 -14.77 14.84 -5.62
C SER A 56 -16.25 14.74 -5.21
N GLY A 57 -16.94 13.64 -5.55
CA GLY A 57 -18.33 13.44 -5.16
C GLY A 57 -18.52 13.08 -3.69
N GLN A 58 -17.52 12.46 -3.04
CA GLN A 58 -17.59 11.99 -1.65
C GLN A 58 -16.23 12.11 -0.94
N PRO A 59 -15.66 13.32 -0.79
CA PRO A 59 -14.29 13.49 -0.29
C PRO A 59 -14.11 12.96 1.13
N GLY A 60 -15.08 13.22 2.02
CA GLY A 60 -15.06 12.72 3.40
C GLY A 60 -15.08 11.19 3.54
N SER A 61 -15.47 10.45 2.49
CA SER A 61 -15.41 8.99 2.48
C SER A 61 -14.00 8.46 2.18
N TYR A 62 -13.17 9.25 1.51
CA TYR A 62 -11.80 8.90 1.11
C TYR A 62 -10.73 9.52 2.00
N SER A 63 -11.08 10.47 2.89
CA SER A 63 -10.15 11.10 3.83
C SER A 63 -9.48 10.12 4.80
N ALA A 64 -10.14 9.00 5.10
CA ALA A 64 -9.57 7.93 5.94
C ALA A 64 -8.68 6.93 5.16
N ILE A 65 -8.57 7.05 3.83
CA ILE A 65 -7.77 6.15 2.99
C ILE A 65 -6.39 6.76 2.79
N HIS A 66 -5.36 6.06 3.26
CA HIS A 66 -3.98 6.51 3.11
C HIS A 66 -3.21 5.61 2.15
N LYS A 67 -2.41 6.21 1.26
CA LYS A 67 -1.45 5.46 0.45
C LYS A 67 -0.14 5.32 1.22
N LEU A 68 0.26 4.07 1.38
CA LEU A 68 1.56 3.67 1.91
C LEU A 68 2.65 3.95 0.86
N ALA A 69 3.76 4.50 1.32
CA ALA A 69 4.94 4.76 0.52
C ALA A 69 6.00 3.70 0.82
N GLY A 70 6.81 3.37 -0.19
CA GLY A 70 8.00 2.56 0.01
C GLY A 70 9.08 3.33 0.76
N LEU A 71 10.06 2.62 1.33
CA LEU A 71 11.12 3.21 2.15
C LEU A 71 11.88 4.34 1.44
N GLU A 72 12.25 4.14 0.17
CA GLU A 72 12.97 5.16 -0.62
C GLU A 72 12.12 6.41 -0.84
N GLN A 73 10.81 6.24 -1.06
CA GLN A 73 9.90 7.36 -1.20
C GLN A 73 9.74 8.12 0.13
N CYS A 74 9.70 7.41 1.27
CA CYS A 74 9.71 8.04 2.59
C CYS A 74 10.99 8.87 2.81
N ILE A 75 12.16 8.36 2.44
CA ILE A 75 13.42 9.10 2.54
C ILE A 75 13.37 10.39 1.73
N LYS A 76 12.88 10.31 0.48
CA LYS A 76 12.70 11.49 -0.39
C LYS A 76 11.71 12.49 0.20
N GLU A 77 10.56 12.03 0.70
CA GLU A 77 9.54 12.90 1.31
C GLU A 77 10.01 13.60 2.60
N HIS A 78 11.04 13.07 3.24
CA HIS A 78 11.64 13.64 4.44
C HIS A 78 12.98 14.36 4.16
N GLU A 79 13.36 14.48 2.88
CA GLU A 79 14.58 15.16 2.43
C GLU A 79 15.85 14.65 3.13
N ILE A 80 15.86 13.37 3.54
CA ILE A 80 17.01 12.78 4.21
C ILE A 80 18.07 12.48 3.15
N THR A 81 19.22 13.13 3.27
CA THR A 81 20.35 12.90 2.36
C THR A 81 21.06 11.61 2.77
N ILE A 82 21.14 10.66 1.85
CA ILE A 82 21.89 9.42 2.03
C ILE A 82 22.88 9.33 0.87
N ASP A 83 24.16 9.54 1.16
CA ASP A 83 25.24 9.52 0.17
C ASP A 83 25.35 8.15 -0.53
N GLU A 84 24.90 7.10 0.14
CA GLU A 84 24.96 5.69 -0.29
C GLU A 84 23.62 5.13 -0.80
N LEU A 85 22.64 5.96 -1.16
CA LEU A 85 21.49 5.46 -1.92
C LEU A 85 21.96 5.06 -3.32
N ASP A 86 22.56 3.87 -3.38
CA ASP A 86 23.19 3.30 -4.56
C ASP A 86 22.16 3.33 -5.67
N LYS A 87 22.37 4.22 -6.66
CA LYS A 87 21.45 4.45 -7.78
C LYS A 87 21.23 3.15 -8.57
N ASN A 88 22.19 2.23 -8.47
CA ASN A 88 22.14 0.89 -9.02
C ASN A 88 21.65 -0.09 -7.95
N LYS A 89 20.33 -0.23 -7.83
CA LYS A 89 19.75 -1.29 -7.01
C LYS A 89 20.23 -2.65 -7.57
N PRO A 90 20.91 -3.50 -6.79
CA PRO A 90 21.39 -4.78 -7.28
C PRO A 90 20.19 -5.59 -7.77
N VAL A 91 20.27 -6.10 -9.01
CA VAL A 91 19.26 -7.01 -9.55
C VAL A 91 19.52 -8.38 -8.95
N VAL A 92 18.61 -8.81 -8.08
CA VAL A 92 18.72 -10.04 -7.31
C VAL A 92 17.71 -11.03 -7.89
N THR A 93 18.17 -12.22 -8.30
CA THR A 93 17.27 -13.29 -8.74
C THR A 93 16.92 -14.18 -7.57
N HIS A 94 15.67 -14.66 -7.52
CA HIS A 94 15.24 -15.54 -6.44
C HIS A 94 16.00 -16.88 -6.44
N ARG A 95 16.49 -17.33 -7.61
CA ARG A 95 17.19 -18.60 -7.75
C ARG A 95 18.51 -18.60 -6.98
N ASP A 96 19.30 -17.53 -7.08
CA ASP A 96 20.62 -17.50 -6.41
C ASP A 96 20.52 -17.18 -4.92
N TRP A 97 19.35 -16.75 -4.43
CA TRP A 97 19.11 -16.49 -3.01
C TRP A 97 19.28 -17.74 -2.13
N LEU A 98 19.16 -18.94 -2.70
CA LEU A 98 19.33 -20.20 -1.98
C LEU A 98 20.77 -20.70 -1.95
N ILE A 99 21.65 -20.13 -2.79
CA ILE A 99 23.06 -20.52 -2.86
C ILE A 99 23.80 -19.94 -1.65
N ARG A 100 24.68 -20.74 -1.05
CA ARG A 100 25.51 -20.34 0.09
C ARG A 100 26.99 -20.53 -0.25
N PRO A 101 27.89 -19.63 0.19
CA PRO A 101 27.62 -18.36 0.89
C PRO A 101 26.87 -17.35 0.00
N LEU A 102 26.14 -16.41 0.62
CA LEU A 102 25.43 -15.37 -0.12
C LEU A 102 26.45 -14.44 -0.79
N ARG A 103 26.23 -14.15 -2.07
CA ARG A 103 27.09 -13.24 -2.83
C ARG A 103 26.89 -11.79 -2.36
N GLU A 104 27.90 -10.97 -2.53
CA GLU A 104 27.92 -9.57 -2.10
C GLU A 104 26.68 -8.75 -2.53
N PRO A 105 26.15 -8.83 -3.77
CA PRO A 105 24.94 -8.09 -4.15
C PRO A 105 23.70 -8.48 -3.32
N TYR A 106 23.62 -9.74 -2.89
CA TYR A 106 22.52 -10.25 -2.07
C TYR A 106 22.65 -9.78 -0.62
N LEU A 107 23.89 -9.74 -0.10
CA LEU A 107 24.18 -9.17 1.21
C LEU A 107 23.82 -7.68 1.24
N ARG A 108 24.29 -6.90 0.25
CA ARG A 108 23.93 -5.48 0.11
C ARG A 108 22.44 -5.25 -0.05
N TYR A 109 21.77 -6.06 -0.86
CA TYR A 109 20.32 -6.00 -1.00
C TYR A 109 19.61 -6.24 0.33
N SER A 110 20.03 -7.26 1.09
CA SER A 110 19.43 -7.59 2.38
C SER A 110 19.71 -6.57 3.48
N SER A 111 20.90 -5.95 3.49
CA SER A 111 21.28 -4.94 4.48
C SER A 111 20.68 -3.58 4.17
N ARG A 112 20.45 -3.26 2.88
CA ARG A 112 19.88 -1.97 2.44
C ARG A 112 18.56 -1.68 3.14
N ASP A 113 17.59 -2.59 3.12
CA ASP A 113 16.29 -2.34 3.74
C ASP A 113 16.41 -2.08 5.25
N VAL A 114 17.26 -2.84 5.96
CA VAL A 114 17.54 -2.65 7.39
C VAL A 114 18.18 -1.29 7.65
N HIS A 115 19.11 -0.87 6.79
CA HIS A 115 19.78 0.42 6.87
C HIS A 115 18.80 1.59 6.66
N LEU A 116 17.97 1.55 5.61
CA LEU A 116 16.96 2.59 5.34
C LEU A 116 15.94 2.68 6.49
N ILE A 117 15.53 1.52 7.03
CA ILE A 117 14.69 1.43 8.22
C ILE A 117 15.34 2.12 9.42
N GLY A 118 16.64 1.87 9.66
CA GLY A 118 17.38 2.47 10.77
C GLY A 118 17.45 3.99 10.68
N ILE A 119 17.75 4.51 9.48
CA ILE A 119 17.79 5.96 9.21
C ILE A 119 16.42 6.59 9.44
N LEU A 120 15.38 6.03 8.83
CA LEU A 120 14.02 6.54 9.00
C LEU A 120 13.58 6.47 10.48
N TYR A 121 13.97 5.42 11.21
CA TYR A 121 13.65 5.27 12.63
C TYR A 121 14.24 6.42 13.45
N ALA A 122 15.53 6.66 13.27
CA ALA A 122 16.25 7.71 13.98
C ALA A 122 15.62 9.08 13.68
N HIS A 123 15.37 9.37 12.40
CA HIS A 123 14.72 10.62 11.98
C HIS A 123 13.31 10.75 12.59
N PHE A 124 12.47 9.72 12.52
CA PHE A 124 11.10 9.79 13.06
C PHE A 124 11.08 9.92 14.58
N LYS A 125 12.06 9.34 15.26
CA LYS A 125 12.23 9.48 16.71
C LYS A 125 12.64 10.90 17.07
N GLU A 126 13.62 11.47 16.36
CA GLU A 126 14.11 12.84 16.57
C GLU A 126 13.01 13.87 16.32
N GLN A 127 12.22 13.70 15.25
CA GLN A 127 11.11 14.58 14.90
C GLN A 127 9.86 14.37 15.76
N GLY A 128 9.87 13.44 16.72
CA GLY A 128 8.72 13.18 17.59
C GLY A 128 7.51 12.51 16.90
N TYR A 129 7.69 11.96 15.70
CA TYR A 129 6.61 11.26 14.99
C TYR A 129 6.19 9.94 15.68
N ILE A 130 7.03 9.41 16.57
CA ILE A 130 6.80 8.11 17.23
C ILE A 130 6.03 8.25 18.57
N ASN A 131 4.70 8.09 18.52
CA ASN A 131 3.85 7.82 19.69
C ASN A 131 3.91 6.35 20.17
N ASN A 132 4.62 6.07 21.26
CA ASN A 132 4.84 4.70 21.76
C ASN A 132 3.58 4.01 22.31
N ASP A 133 2.52 4.74 22.65
CA ASP A 133 1.35 4.16 23.31
C ASP A 133 0.43 3.43 22.33
N ARG A 134 0.24 3.99 21.13
CA ARG A 134 -0.68 3.43 20.12
C ARG A 134 -0.02 2.42 19.19
N LEU A 135 1.29 2.59 18.97
CA LEU A 135 2.09 1.83 18.01
C LEU A 135 1.93 0.32 18.13
N PRO A 136 2.13 -0.31 19.31
CA PRO A 136 2.06 -1.75 19.42
C PRO A 136 0.69 -2.28 18.99
N SER A 137 -0.39 -1.60 19.37
CA SER A 137 -1.76 -2.02 19.05
C SER A 137 -2.08 -1.92 17.56
N GLN A 138 -1.61 -0.87 16.88
CA GLN A 138 -1.84 -0.65 15.45
C GLN A 138 -1.00 -1.61 14.61
N SER A 139 0.26 -1.84 15.01
CA SER A 139 1.10 -2.86 14.39
C SER A 139 0.53 -4.25 14.57
N ALA A 140 0.05 -4.61 15.76
CA ALA A 140 -0.59 -5.91 15.99
C ALA A 140 -1.82 -6.10 15.10
N ARG A 141 -2.68 -5.08 14.97
CA ARG A 141 -3.83 -5.12 14.05
C ARG A 141 -3.40 -5.30 12.60
N TYR A 142 -2.41 -4.52 12.14
CA TYR A 142 -1.90 -4.61 10.78
C TYR A 142 -1.34 -6.01 10.48
N VAL A 143 -0.47 -6.53 11.35
CA VAL A 143 0.14 -7.86 11.20
C VAL A 143 -0.93 -8.96 11.21
N SER A 144 -1.95 -8.84 12.06
CA SER A 144 -3.05 -9.80 12.11
C SER A 144 -3.80 -9.90 10.77
N LEU A 145 -3.84 -8.84 9.96
CA LEU A 145 -4.42 -8.89 8.62
C LEU A 145 -3.56 -9.69 7.62
N LEU A 146 -2.25 -9.76 7.86
CA LEU A 146 -1.29 -10.43 6.97
C LEU A 146 -0.99 -11.88 7.37
N GLN A 147 -1.32 -12.29 8.61
CA GLN A 147 -1.01 -13.61 9.15
C GLN A 147 -1.65 -14.79 8.38
N GLY A 148 -2.67 -14.53 7.55
CA GLY A 148 -3.43 -15.59 6.87
C GLY A 148 -2.76 -16.25 5.66
N ALA A 149 -1.93 -15.53 4.91
CA ALA A 149 -1.09 -15.99 3.79
C ALA A 149 -0.63 -14.77 2.96
N LYS A 150 0.44 -14.92 2.17
CA LYS A 150 0.77 -13.94 1.13
C LYS A 150 -0.41 -13.86 0.14
N PRO A 151 -0.94 -12.65 -0.16
CA PRO A 151 -1.99 -12.49 -1.16
C PRO A 151 -1.60 -13.15 -2.48
N ARG A 152 -2.51 -13.93 -3.07
CA ARG A 152 -2.30 -14.53 -4.39
C ARG A 152 -2.13 -13.41 -5.42
N ALA A 153 -1.32 -13.66 -6.47
CA ALA A 153 -1.12 -12.71 -7.58
C ALA A 153 -2.45 -12.23 -8.21
N THR A 154 -3.50 -13.03 -8.13
CA THR A 154 -4.83 -12.72 -8.65
C THR A 154 -5.69 -11.88 -7.70
N ASP A 155 -5.27 -11.66 -6.46
CA ASP A 155 -6.04 -10.97 -5.43
C ASP A 155 -5.71 -9.48 -5.39
N ILE A 156 -6.26 -8.76 -6.36
CA ILE A 156 -6.08 -7.30 -6.53
C ILE A 156 -6.51 -6.49 -5.29
N PHE A 157 -7.41 -7.02 -4.47
CA PHE A 157 -7.94 -6.34 -3.29
C PHE A 157 -7.01 -6.43 -2.08
N ASN A 158 -5.97 -7.25 -2.16
CA ASN A 158 -4.93 -7.38 -1.15
C ASN A 158 -3.53 -7.04 -1.70
N GLN A 159 -3.42 -6.72 -3.00
CA GLN A 159 -2.16 -6.36 -3.69
C GLN A 159 -2.09 -4.87 -4.07
N HIS A 160 -2.43 -3.99 -3.14
CA HIS A 160 -2.37 -2.55 -3.36
C HIS A 160 -1.69 -1.84 -2.17
N PRO A 161 -1.05 -0.68 -2.39
CA PRO A 161 -0.36 0.05 -1.32
C PRO A 161 -1.31 0.94 -0.52
N LEU A 162 -2.61 0.65 -0.44
CA LEU A 162 -3.52 1.45 0.37
C LEU A 162 -3.61 0.83 1.76
N LEU A 163 -3.48 1.67 2.78
CA LEU A 163 -3.59 1.28 4.17
C LEU A 163 -5.00 0.70 4.41
N PRO A 164 -5.10 -0.53 4.92
CA PRO A 164 -6.39 -1.09 5.26
C PRO A 164 -7.15 -0.20 6.29
N LEU A 165 -8.42 0.07 6.03
CA LEU A 165 -9.24 0.90 6.94
C LEU A 165 -9.29 0.33 8.38
N HIS A 166 -9.54 1.22 9.34
CA HIS A 166 -9.76 0.91 10.76
C HIS A 166 -8.55 0.32 11.50
N ILE A 167 -7.35 0.44 10.93
CA ILE A 167 -6.11 0.18 11.67
C ILE A 167 -5.80 1.35 12.60
N LEU A 168 -5.86 2.58 12.07
CA LEU A 168 -5.50 3.81 12.77
C LEU A 168 -6.49 4.12 13.90
N GLU A 169 -7.77 4.20 13.54
CA GLU A 169 -8.88 4.59 14.40
C GLU A 169 -9.73 3.34 14.68
N TYR A 170 -9.28 2.52 15.62
CA TYR A 170 -9.99 1.30 16.01
C TYR A 170 -10.99 1.60 17.12
N ASN A 171 -12.26 1.32 16.87
CA ASN A 171 -13.31 1.30 17.89
C ASN A 171 -13.83 -0.14 18.05
N GLY A 172 -13.51 -0.77 19.18
CA GLY A 172 -13.91 -2.15 19.49
C GLY A 172 -15.41 -2.32 19.75
N TYR A 173 -16.14 -1.24 19.99
CA TYR A 173 -17.59 -1.26 20.27
C TYR A 173 -18.43 -0.96 19.03
N ALA A 174 -17.81 -0.59 17.91
CA ALA A 174 -18.55 -0.29 16.70
C ALA A 174 -19.19 -1.56 16.12
N LEU A 175 -20.44 -1.45 15.68
CA LEU A 175 -21.06 -2.50 14.86
C LEU A 175 -20.24 -2.71 13.60
N THR A 176 -19.88 -3.96 13.32
CA THR A 176 -19.06 -4.31 12.15
C THR A 176 -19.82 -5.19 11.16
N ARG A 177 -19.48 -5.08 9.88
CA ARG A 177 -19.97 -5.97 8.81
C ARG A 177 -18.82 -6.39 7.91
N SER A 178 -18.91 -7.61 7.36
CA SER A 178 -17.89 -8.14 6.44
C SER A 178 -18.02 -7.54 5.04
N CYS A 179 -16.91 -7.06 4.48
CA CYS A 179 -16.80 -6.60 3.10
C CYS A 179 -16.86 -7.77 2.11
N ILE A 180 -17.58 -7.63 0.99
CA ILE A 180 -17.71 -8.72 0.01
C ILE A 180 -16.38 -9.04 -0.67
N SER A 181 -15.57 -8.02 -0.99
CA SER A 181 -14.33 -8.19 -1.76
C SER A 181 -13.17 -8.64 -0.86
N CYS A 182 -12.72 -7.81 0.08
CA CYS A 182 -11.59 -8.17 0.98
C CYS A 182 -11.97 -9.04 2.20
N LYS A 183 -13.24 -9.40 2.39
CA LYS A 183 -13.76 -10.25 3.50
C LYS A 183 -13.55 -9.73 4.93
N ARG A 184 -12.88 -8.59 5.12
CA ARG A 184 -12.64 -7.98 6.44
C ARG A 184 -13.92 -7.48 7.09
N SER A 185 -14.04 -7.67 8.41
CA SER A 185 -15.10 -7.04 9.21
C SER A 185 -14.71 -5.60 9.56
N LEU A 186 -15.53 -4.65 9.14
CA LEU A 186 -15.24 -3.21 9.24
C LEU A 186 -16.47 -2.46 9.80
N PRO A 187 -16.28 -1.28 10.44
CA PRO A 187 -17.39 -0.48 10.95
C PRO A 187 -18.20 0.20 9.84
N GLU A 188 -19.33 0.81 10.19
CA GLU A 188 -20.20 1.52 9.25
C GLU A 188 -19.48 2.60 8.43
N THR A 189 -18.56 3.34 9.04
CA THR A 189 -17.78 4.40 8.39
C THR A 189 -16.93 3.90 7.22
N ALA A 190 -16.61 2.61 7.19
CA ALA A 190 -15.82 2.01 6.12
C ALA A 190 -16.63 1.73 4.84
N PHE A 191 -17.95 1.92 4.87
CA PHE A 191 -18.86 1.62 3.77
C PHE A 191 -19.66 2.85 3.33
N SER A 192 -20.17 2.81 2.09
CA SER A 192 -21.21 3.75 1.67
C SER A 192 -22.52 3.47 2.40
N LYS A 193 -23.41 4.47 2.53
CA LYS A 193 -24.73 4.30 3.16
C LYS A 193 -25.53 3.15 2.52
N SER A 194 -25.46 3.00 1.20
CA SER A 194 -26.11 1.91 0.47
C SER A 194 -25.40 0.57 0.66
N GLY A 195 -24.06 0.56 0.66
CA GLY A 195 -23.25 -0.64 0.90
C GLY A 195 -23.38 -1.19 2.32
N TRP A 196 -23.59 -0.33 3.31
CA TRP A 196 -23.88 -0.75 4.68
C TRP A 196 -25.19 -1.52 4.72
N LYS A 197 -26.28 -0.96 4.16
CA LYS A 197 -27.62 -1.56 4.18
C LYS A 197 -27.74 -2.81 3.29
N GLN A 198 -27.19 -2.77 2.08
CA GLN A 198 -27.39 -3.82 1.07
C GLN A 198 -26.21 -4.79 1.03
N ALA A 199 -26.45 -6.05 1.40
CA ALA A 199 -25.42 -7.09 1.43
C ALA A 199 -24.74 -7.35 0.07
N LYS A 200 -25.42 -7.07 -1.06
CA LYS A 200 -24.86 -7.22 -2.42
C LYS A 200 -23.91 -6.09 -2.84
N LYS A 201 -23.96 -4.93 -2.18
CA LYS A 201 -23.15 -3.72 -2.52
C LYS A 201 -22.15 -3.36 -1.42
N ARG A 202 -21.93 -4.27 -0.46
CA ARG A 202 -21.12 -4.06 0.74
C ARG A 202 -19.63 -4.17 0.44
N GLU A 203 -19.12 -3.19 -0.30
CA GLU A 203 -17.69 -2.98 -0.52
C GLU A 203 -17.19 -1.84 0.36
N CYS A 204 -16.04 -2.03 1.01
CA CYS A 204 -15.41 -0.94 1.74
C CYS A 204 -14.81 0.10 0.79
N TRP A 205 -14.56 1.33 1.27
CA TRP A 205 -14.04 2.41 0.41
C TRP A 205 -12.74 2.05 -0.32
N VAL A 206 -11.87 1.25 0.30
CA VAL A 206 -10.62 0.78 -0.32
C VAL A 206 -10.91 -0.18 -1.48
N CYS A 207 -11.74 -1.21 -1.26
CA CYS A 207 -12.12 -2.14 -2.32
C CYS A 207 -12.88 -1.43 -3.44
N ARG A 208 -13.74 -0.47 -3.11
CA ARG A 208 -14.45 0.35 -4.09
C ARG A 208 -13.48 1.14 -4.97
N ALA A 209 -12.47 1.81 -4.38
CA ALA A 209 -11.46 2.53 -5.13
C ALA A 209 -10.77 1.63 -6.17
N ILE A 210 -10.42 0.40 -5.75
CA ILE A 210 -9.77 -0.60 -6.62
C ILE A 210 -10.72 -1.12 -7.71
N SER A 211 -11.96 -1.46 -7.34
CA SER A 211 -12.99 -1.93 -8.28
C SER A 211 -13.28 -0.90 -9.36
N VAL A 212 -13.36 0.38 -9.00
CA VAL A 212 -13.59 1.48 -9.96
C VAL A 212 -12.42 1.61 -10.92
N ARG A 213 -11.18 1.61 -10.40
CA ARG A 213 -9.97 1.65 -11.24
C ARG A 213 -9.96 0.54 -12.29
N ARG A 214 -10.27 -0.68 -11.86
CA ARG A 214 -10.26 -1.86 -12.74
C ARG A 214 -11.28 -1.71 -13.87
N LYS A 215 -12.53 -1.36 -13.53
CA LYS A 215 -13.59 -1.18 -14.53
C LYS A 215 -13.25 -0.13 -15.57
N MET A 216 -12.52 0.92 -15.18
CA MET A 216 -12.04 1.91 -16.14
C MET A 216 -11.01 1.29 -17.08
N HIS A 217 -9.97 0.63 -16.55
CA HIS A 217 -8.96 -0.04 -17.37
C HIS A 217 -9.58 -1.01 -18.39
N ASP A 218 -10.52 -1.84 -17.93
CA ASP A 218 -11.25 -2.79 -18.79
C ASP A 218 -12.09 -2.08 -19.88
N ASN A 219 -12.56 -0.85 -19.63
CA ASN A 219 -13.33 -0.07 -20.62
C ASN A 219 -12.43 0.56 -21.70
N TRP A 220 -11.23 1.03 -21.33
CA TRP A 220 -10.25 1.57 -22.28
C TRP A 220 -9.78 0.50 -23.26
N GLU A 221 -9.45 -0.71 -22.79
CA GLU A 221 -9.03 -1.84 -23.64
C GLU A 221 -10.12 -2.26 -24.64
N ARG A 222 -11.40 -2.07 -24.29
CA ARG A 222 -12.54 -2.42 -25.16
C ARG A 222 -12.78 -1.41 -26.27
N GLU A 223 -12.47 -0.14 -26.03
CA GLU A 223 -12.67 0.95 -27.00
C GLU A 223 -11.51 1.00 -28.03
N GLU A 224 -10.29 0.62 -27.66
CA GLU A 224 -9.13 0.54 -28.57
C GLU A 224 -9.13 -0.71 -29.48
N GLY A 225 -9.91 -1.74 -29.14
CA GLY A 225 -10.08 -2.95 -29.95
C GLY A 225 -11.21 -2.89 -30.98
N GLY A 226 -11.79 -1.70 -31.21
CA GLY A 226 -12.75 -1.47 -32.28
C GLY A 226 -12.03 -1.41 -33.62
N ASP A 227 -12.06 -2.53 -34.35
CA ASP A 227 -11.69 -2.67 -35.76
C ASP A 227 -12.18 -1.45 -36.55
N TRP A 228 -11.24 -0.60 -36.95
CA TRP A 228 -11.44 0.27 -38.10
C TRP A 228 -11.20 -0.61 -39.32
N ASP A 229 -12.18 -1.45 -39.65
CA ASP A 229 -12.38 -1.96 -41.01
C ASP A 229 -12.82 -0.76 -41.87
N GLY A 230 -11.88 0.18 -42.05
CA GLY A 230 -11.99 1.20 -43.07
C GLY A 230 -11.73 0.49 -44.39
N ASP A 231 -12.79 0.00 -45.01
CA ASP A 231 -12.85 -0.29 -46.44
C ASP A 231 -12.45 1.00 -47.18
N PHE A 232 -11.14 1.15 -47.39
CA PHE A 232 -10.58 2.11 -48.31
C PHE A 232 -10.77 1.48 -49.68
N GLU A 233 -11.95 1.72 -50.26
CA GLU A 233 -12.17 1.50 -51.69
C GLU A 233 -11.17 2.41 -52.43
N ASP A 234 -10.11 1.79 -52.95
CA ASP A 234 -9.21 2.39 -53.93
C ASP A 234 -10.07 2.75 -55.16
N ASP A 235 -10.43 4.03 -55.28
CA ASP A 235 -11.03 4.61 -56.50
C ASP A 235 -9.88 4.96 -57.46
N ASP A 236 -9.47 3.97 -58.24
CA ASP A 236 -8.51 4.06 -59.33
C ASP A 236 -9.15 4.71 -60.57
N GLY A 237 -9.34 6.03 -60.47
CA GLY A 237 -9.54 6.89 -61.63
C GLY A 237 -8.21 7.39 -62.20
N TRP A 238 -7.73 6.76 -63.29
CA TRP A 238 -7.16 7.33 -64.53
C TRP A 238 -6.26 6.33 -65.28
#